data_AF-A0A916AX51-F1
#
_entry.id   AF-A0A916AX51-F1
#
_cell.length_a   1.000
_cell.length_b   1.000
_cell.length_c   1.000
_cell.angle_alpha   90.00
_cell.angle_beta   90.00
_cell.angle_gamma   90.00
#
_symmetry.space_group_name_H-M   'P 1'
#
loop_
_entity.id
_entity.type
_entity.pdbx_description
1 polymer ?
#
loop_
_entity_poly.entity_id
_entity_poly.type
_entity_poly.pdbx_seq_one_letter_code
_entity_poly.pdbx_strand_id
1 'polypeptide(L)'
;MDFLDQSLSNHQHREAISFDAFLKELTANPPGVIRNVFQLFNDMVREYVGEGEDEYPDDPESISYVNYDCTQLFVDGSDHPFFADRLFANRLISRVDAMRRGSQQNKIYVFKGPHGCGKSTFLNNLLRKFEEYANTPEGQRYETLWRIDRELVKTRSELSTLSVFEKLVEMQKETDANQFRKIQAMTDPGGGHRAH
;
A
#
# COMPACT_ATOMS: atom_id res chain seq x y z
N MET A 1 0.80 13.83 17.77
CA MET A 1 1.01 12.86 16.67
C MET A 1 -0.31 12.74 15.89
N ASP A 2 -0.98 13.87 15.61
CA ASP A 2 -2.44 13.88 15.39
C ASP A 2 -2.84 14.34 13.98
N PHE A 3 -1.86 14.63 13.12
CA PHE A 3 -2.11 15.09 11.73
C PHE A 3 -2.28 13.96 10.72
N LEU A 4 -1.89 12.73 11.06
CA LEU A 4 -2.02 11.55 10.18
C LEU A 4 -3.41 10.90 10.26
N ASP A 5 -4.11 11.04 11.39
CA ASP A 5 -5.44 10.43 11.58
C ASP A 5 -6.53 11.20 10.83
N GLN A 6 -6.38 12.52 10.73
CA GLN A 6 -7.42 13.38 10.13
C GLN A 6 -7.49 13.25 8.60
N SER A 7 -6.36 13.00 7.92
CA SER A 7 -6.33 12.84 6.46
C SER A 7 -6.90 11.49 5.98
N LEU A 8 -6.99 10.48 6.85
CA LEU A 8 -7.60 9.18 6.53
C LEU A 8 -9.11 9.18 6.77
N SER A 9 -9.61 10.10 7.61
CA SER A 9 -11.01 10.12 8.06
C SER A 9 -12.03 10.66 7.06
N ASN A 10 -11.59 11.33 5.98
CA ASN A 10 -12.48 11.99 5.01
C ASN A 10 -12.78 11.16 3.75
N HIS A 11 -12.23 9.96 3.62
CA HIS A 11 -12.70 9.03 2.60
C HIS A 11 -14.02 8.44 3.08
N GLN A 12 -15.09 8.60 2.31
CA GLN A 12 -16.39 7.97 2.53
C GLN A 12 -16.19 6.44 2.51
N HIS A 13 -15.73 5.87 3.61
CA HIS A 13 -15.62 4.43 3.76
C HIS A 13 -17.04 3.89 3.72
N ARG A 14 -17.36 3.18 2.64
CA ARG A 14 -18.57 2.35 2.58
C ARG A 14 -18.57 1.46 3.83
N GLU A 15 -19.74 1.28 4.43
CA GLU A 15 -19.88 0.51 5.66
C GLU A 15 -19.22 -0.87 5.52
N ALA A 16 -18.47 -1.27 6.56
CA ALA A 16 -17.81 -2.56 6.57
C ALA A 16 -18.85 -3.68 6.48
N ILE A 17 -18.68 -4.57 5.51
CA ILE A 17 -19.54 -5.74 5.35
C ILE A 17 -19.01 -6.93 6.17
N SER A 18 -19.91 -7.84 6.55
CA SER A 18 -19.51 -9.11 7.17
C SER A 18 -18.73 -9.99 6.18
N PHE A 19 -17.94 -10.91 6.71
CA PHE A 19 -17.22 -11.88 5.88
C PHE A 19 -18.17 -12.74 5.03
N ASP A 20 -19.32 -13.14 5.57
CA ASP A 20 -20.35 -13.86 4.80
C ASP A 20 -20.93 -13.05 3.64
N ALA A 21 -21.16 -11.74 3.85
CA ALA A 21 -21.59 -10.85 2.78
C ALA A 21 -20.49 -10.69 1.70
N PHE A 22 -19.23 -10.59 2.12
CA PHE A 22 -18.09 -10.57 1.20
C PHE A 22 -18.01 -11.87 0.37
N LEU A 23 -18.18 -13.04 0.98
CA LEU A 23 -18.16 -14.32 0.25
C LEU A 23 -19.27 -14.43 -0.79
N LYS A 24 -20.46 -13.87 -0.52
CA LYS A 24 -21.55 -13.79 -1.51
C LYS A 24 -21.15 -12.92 -2.70
N GLU A 25 -20.58 -11.75 -2.45
CA GLU A 25 -20.11 -10.85 -3.51
C GLU A 25 -18.98 -11.50 -4.34
N LEU A 26 -18.02 -12.12 -3.67
CA LEU A 26 -16.92 -12.84 -4.30
C LEU A 26 -17.41 -13.97 -5.22
N THR A 27 -18.47 -14.68 -4.82
CA THR A 27 -19.04 -15.76 -5.63
C THR A 27 -19.83 -15.21 -6.82
N ALA A 28 -20.47 -14.05 -6.67
CA ALA A 28 -21.23 -13.39 -7.73
C ALA A 28 -20.32 -12.75 -8.80
N ASN A 29 -19.23 -12.11 -8.40
CA ASN A 29 -18.26 -11.48 -9.31
C ASN A 29 -16.79 -11.74 -8.89
N PRO A 30 -16.29 -12.98 -9.08
CA PRO A 30 -14.93 -13.30 -8.71
C PRO A 30 -13.87 -12.39 -9.36
N PRO A 31 -13.90 -12.13 -10.70
CA PRO A 31 -12.88 -11.30 -11.34
C PRO A 31 -12.83 -9.86 -10.82
N GLY A 32 -13.98 -9.24 -10.54
CA GLY A 32 -14.03 -7.88 -10.01
C GLY A 32 -13.52 -7.78 -8.57
N VAL A 33 -13.79 -8.80 -7.75
CA VAL A 33 -13.45 -8.81 -6.32
C VAL A 33 -11.98 -9.14 -6.07
N ILE A 34 -11.40 -10.11 -6.81
CA ILE A 34 -10.02 -10.59 -6.57
C ILE A 34 -8.95 -9.82 -7.35
N ARG A 35 -9.33 -8.88 -8.23
CA ARG A 35 -8.37 -8.18 -9.09
C ARG A 35 -7.34 -7.37 -8.29
N ASN A 36 -6.12 -7.34 -8.81
CA ASN A 36 -5.05 -6.50 -8.26
C ASN A 36 -5.17 -5.05 -8.74
N VAL A 37 -4.34 -4.16 -8.19
CA VAL A 37 -4.36 -2.72 -8.51
C VAL A 37 -4.01 -2.44 -9.97
N PHE A 38 -3.18 -3.27 -10.61
CA PHE A 38 -2.79 -3.12 -12.01
C PHE A 38 -3.92 -3.48 -12.96
N GLN A 39 -4.70 -4.51 -12.61
CA GLN A 39 -5.92 -4.88 -13.31
C GLN A 39 -6.97 -3.77 -13.15
N LEU A 40 -7.20 -3.28 -11.93
CA LEU A 40 -8.09 -2.14 -11.69
C LEU A 40 -7.68 -0.91 -12.53
N PHE A 41 -6.39 -0.58 -12.55
CA PHE A 41 -5.87 0.54 -13.33
C PHE A 41 -6.06 0.32 -14.84
N ASN A 42 -5.89 -0.91 -15.33
CA ASN A 42 -6.19 -1.23 -16.74
C ASN A 42 -7.68 -1.08 -17.04
N ASP A 43 -8.55 -1.60 -16.18
CA ASP A 43 -10.00 -1.47 -16.34
C ASP A 43 -10.40 0.02 -16.42
N MET A 44 -9.87 0.85 -15.52
CA MET A 44 -10.10 2.31 -15.51
C MET A 44 -9.67 2.97 -16.82
N VAL A 45 -8.47 2.67 -17.31
CA VAL A 45 -7.96 3.26 -18.56
C VAL A 45 -8.82 2.81 -19.75
N ARG A 46 -9.24 1.54 -19.77
CA ARG A 46 -10.11 1.00 -20.83
C ARG A 46 -11.51 1.59 -20.80
N GLU A 47 -12.06 1.85 -19.62
CA GLU A 47 -13.35 2.51 -19.45
C GLU A 47 -13.34 3.93 -20.03
N TYR A 48 -12.32 4.74 -19.69
CA TYR A 48 -12.27 6.14 -20.12
C TYR A 48 -11.77 6.36 -21.55
N VAL A 49 -10.95 5.45 -22.09
CA VAL A 49 -10.32 5.61 -23.42
C VAL A 49 -10.98 4.76 -24.51
N GLY A 50 -11.61 3.64 -24.14
CA GLY A 50 -12.20 2.69 -25.07
C GLY A 50 -11.18 1.86 -25.86
N GLU A 51 -11.66 1.21 -26.92
CA GLU A 51 -10.83 0.38 -27.82
C GLU A 51 -10.10 1.21 -28.89
N GLY A 52 -10.52 2.45 -29.10
CA GLY A 52 -10.01 3.35 -30.15
C GLY A 52 -10.40 2.91 -31.57
N GLU A 53 -10.09 3.75 -32.56
CA GLU A 53 -10.43 3.52 -33.97
C GLU A 53 -9.16 3.35 -34.81
N ASP A 54 -9.06 2.26 -35.58
CA ASP A 54 -8.01 2.14 -36.60
C ASP A 54 -8.45 2.87 -37.87
N GLU A 55 -7.78 3.98 -38.16
CA GLU A 55 -8.12 4.88 -39.27
C GLU A 55 -7.69 4.30 -40.63
N TYR A 56 -6.72 3.37 -40.65
CA TYR A 56 -6.16 2.81 -41.88
C TYR A 56 -6.02 1.28 -41.81
N PRO A 57 -7.12 0.53 -41.63
CA PRO A 57 -7.08 -0.92 -41.43
C PRO A 57 -6.57 -1.69 -42.66
N ASP A 58 -6.75 -1.12 -43.86
CA ASP A 58 -6.41 -1.76 -45.14
C ASP A 58 -5.08 -1.27 -45.74
N ASP A 59 -4.34 -0.40 -45.05
CA ASP A 59 -3.05 0.12 -45.54
C ASP A 59 -1.87 -0.65 -44.92
N PRO A 60 -1.17 -1.49 -45.71
CA PRO A 60 -0.01 -2.26 -45.25
C PRO A 60 1.22 -1.40 -44.94
N GLU A 61 1.26 -0.13 -45.36
CA GLU A 61 2.30 0.83 -44.98
C GLU A 61 1.97 1.62 -43.71
N SER A 62 0.75 1.44 -43.16
CA SER A 62 0.37 2.12 -41.93
C SER A 62 1.17 1.59 -40.73
N ILE A 63 1.51 2.51 -39.83
CA ILE A 63 2.18 2.18 -38.57
C ILE A 63 1.24 1.56 -37.52
N SER A 64 0.02 1.16 -37.93
CA SER A 64 -1.05 0.55 -37.11
C SER A 64 -1.32 1.27 -35.78
N TYR A 65 -1.23 2.62 -35.78
CA TYR A 65 -1.54 3.42 -34.61
C TYR A 65 -3.03 3.71 -34.53
N VAL A 66 -3.64 3.20 -33.46
CA VAL A 66 -5.05 3.37 -33.15
C VAL A 66 -5.32 4.79 -32.66
N ASN A 67 -6.40 5.40 -33.11
CA ASN A 67 -6.87 6.69 -32.61
C ASN A 67 -7.60 6.49 -31.28
N TYR A 68 -6.93 6.78 -30.17
CA TYR A 68 -7.47 6.68 -28.83
C TYR A 68 -7.98 8.06 -28.35
N ASP A 69 -9.24 8.14 -27.95
CA ASP A 69 -9.78 9.34 -27.31
C ASP A 69 -9.42 9.36 -25.83
N CYS A 70 -8.53 10.26 -25.44
CA CYS A 70 -8.12 10.43 -24.04
C CYS A 70 -8.80 11.65 -23.37
N THR A 71 -9.83 12.23 -23.98
CA THR A 71 -10.50 13.44 -23.48
C THR A 71 -11.10 13.19 -22.10
N GLN A 72 -11.83 12.09 -21.92
CA GLN A 72 -12.43 11.74 -20.62
C GLN A 72 -11.38 11.50 -19.53
N LEU A 73 -10.20 10.98 -19.91
CA LEU A 73 -9.14 10.62 -18.98
C LEU A 73 -8.26 11.83 -18.59
N PHE A 74 -8.01 12.78 -19.49
CA PHE A 74 -7.01 13.84 -19.27
C PHE A 74 -7.52 15.27 -19.39
N VAL A 75 -8.75 15.47 -19.87
CA VAL A 75 -9.35 16.79 -20.09
C VAL A 75 -10.55 16.99 -19.18
N ASP A 76 -11.48 16.05 -19.15
CA ASP A 76 -12.76 16.22 -18.47
C ASP A 76 -12.61 16.41 -16.96
N GLY A 77 -13.22 17.50 -16.47
CA GLY A 77 -13.16 17.90 -15.06
C GLY A 77 -11.75 18.33 -14.59
N SER A 78 -10.77 18.48 -15.49
CA SER A 78 -9.40 18.93 -15.13
C SER A 78 -9.26 20.45 -15.06
N ASP A 79 -8.60 20.92 -13.99
CA ASP A 79 -8.23 22.33 -13.86
C ASP A 79 -7.21 22.71 -14.95
N HIS A 80 -6.35 21.75 -15.30
CA HIS A 80 -5.34 21.88 -16.34
C HIS A 80 -5.40 20.66 -17.27
N PRO A 81 -6.07 20.80 -18.43
CA PRO A 81 -6.15 19.73 -19.42
C PRO A 81 -4.78 19.28 -19.94
N PHE A 82 -4.65 17.96 -20.13
CA PHE A 82 -3.50 17.36 -20.80
C PHE A 82 -3.95 16.72 -22.11
N PHE A 83 -3.50 17.28 -23.24
CA PHE A 83 -3.84 16.77 -24.56
C PHE A 83 -2.81 15.74 -25.01
N ALA A 84 -3.20 14.47 -24.96
CA ALA A 84 -2.38 13.37 -25.44
C ALA A 84 -2.35 13.36 -26.98
N ASP A 85 -1.15 13.29 -27.56
CA ASP A 85 -1.01 12.98 -28.97
C ASP A 85 -1.21 11.48 -29.23
N ARG A 86 -1.42 11.11 -30.50
CA ARG A 86 -1.65 9.71 -30.91
C ARG A 86 -0.49 8.79 -30.50
N LEU A 87 0.75 9.27 -30.59
CA LEU A 87 1.93 8.46 -30.28
C LEU A 87 2.02 8.17 -28.76
N PHE A 88 1.73 9.17 -27.94
CA PHE A 88 1.66 9.05 -26.49
C PHE A 88 0.54 8.12 -26.07
N ALA A 89 -0.67 8.29 -26.61
CA ALA A 89 -1.82 7.45 -26.29
C ALA A 89 -1.56 5.98 -26.61
N ASN A 90 -1.07 5.66 -27.82
CA ASN A 90 -0.71 4.29 -28.19
C ASN A 90 0.36 3.70 -27.26
N ARG A 91 1.40 4.48 -26.93
CA ARG A 91 2.43 4.06 -26.00
C ARG A 91 1.85 3.80 -24.60
N LEU A 92 0.98 4.68 -24.11
CA LEU A 92 0.35 4.53 -22.82
C LEU A 92 -0.46 3.24 -22.76
N ILE A 93 -1.44 3.06 -23.66
CA ILE A 93 -2.31 1.86 -23.69
C ILE A 93 -1.48 0.57 -23.76
N SER A 94 -0.49 0.52 -24.66
CA SER A 94 0.42 -0.63 -24.76
C SER A 94 1.13 -0.94 -23.43
N ARG A 95 1.53 0.08 -22.68
CA ARG A 95 2.16 -0.10 -21.35
C ARG A 95 1.16 -0.55 -20.30
N VAL A 96 -0.06 -0.03 -20.32
CA VAL A 96 -1.14 -0.40 -19.40
C VAL A 96 -1.55 -1.86 -19.62
N ASP A 97 -1.68 -2.31 -20.87
CA ASP A 97 -2.02 -3.70 -21.19
C ASP A 97 -0.92 -4.68 -20.82
N ALA A 98 0.34 -4.30 -21.02
CA ALA A 98 1.47 -5.08 -20.56
C ALA A 98 1.50 -5.21 -19.02
N MET A 99 1.04 -4.17 -18.31
CA MET A 99 1.00 -4.14 -16.84
C MET A 99 -0.11 -5.03 -16.26
N ARG A 100 -1.27 -5.13 -16.92
CA ARG A 100 -2.40 -5.98 -16.50
C ARG A 100 -2.02 -7.45 -16.28
N ARG A 101 -1.11 -7.98 -17.09
CA ARG A 101 -0.68 -9.40 -17.05
C ARG A 101 0.18 -9.74 -15.83
N GLY A 102 0.42 -8.77 -14.93
CA GLY A 102 1.07 -9.02 -13.64
C GLY A 102 2.51 -9.51 -13.78
N SER A 103 3.33 -8.87 -14.62
CA SER A 103 4.74 -9.24 -14.69
C SER A 103 5.40 -8.95 -13.33
N GLN A 104 5.93 -9.99 -12.68
CA GLN A 104 6.80 -9.96 -11.49
C GLN A 104 8.04 -9.08 -11.71
N GLN A 105 7.87 -7.76 -11.80
CA GLN A 105 8.98 -6.83 -12.04
C GLN A 105 8.70 -5.50 -11.33
N ASN A 106 9.60 -5.15 -10.41
CA ASN A 106 9.72 -3.83 -9.79
C ASN A 106 10.06 -2.76 -10.85
N LYS A 107 9.10 -2.44 -11.72
CA LYS A 107 9.26 -1.46 -12.79
C LYS A 107 9.02 -0.07 -12.25
N ILE A 108 10.02 0.79 -12.40
CA ILE A 108 9.88 2.23 -12.20
C ILE A 108 9.53 2.85 -13.55
N TYR A 109 8.38 3.50 -13.65
CA TYR A 109 7.98 4.25 -14.83
C TYR A 109 8.50 5.69 -14.70
N VAL A 110 9.35 6.10 -15.65
CA VAL A 110 9.91 7.45 -15.69
C VAL A 110 9.31 8.21 -16.87
N PHE A 111 8.53 9.25 -16.57
CA PHE A 111 8.00 10.16 -17.59
C PHE A 111 9.00 11.26 -17.87
N LYS A 112 9.68 11.20 -19.01
CA LYS A 112 10.67 12.19 -19.45
C LYS A 112 10.10 13.09 -20.54
N GLY A 113 10.32 14.39 -20.41
CA GLY A 113 9.99 15.39 -21.42
C GLY A 113 10.60 16.75 -21.07
N PRO A 114 10.53 17.74 -21.96
CA PRO A 114 11.00 19.11 -21.70
C PRO A 114 10.39 19.73 -20.43
N HIS A 115 11.03 20.74 -19.84
CA HIS A 115 10.39 21.51 -18.76
C HIS A 115 9.09 22.13 -19.28
N GLY A 116 8.04 22.15 -18.47
CA GLY A 116 6.74 22.68 -18.87
C GLY A 116 5.87 21.78 -19.77
N CYS A 117 6.30 20.57 -20.15
CA CYS A 117 5.50 19.67 -21.01
C CYS A 117 4.35 18.95 -20.28
N GLY A 118 3.85 19.50 -19.17
CA GLY A 118 2.67 18.97 -18.47
C GLY A 118 2.83 17.63 -17.74
N LYS A 119 4.05 17.16 -17.41
CA LYS A 119 4.26 15.87 -16.72
C LYS A 119 3.49 15.76 -15.40
N SER A 120 3.63 16.76 -14.53
CA SER A 120 2.93 16.78 -13.25
C SER A 120 1.42 16.90 -13.45
N THR A 121 1.01 17.70 -14.43
CA THR A 121 -0.40 17.85 -14.82
C THR A 121 -1.01 16.53 -15.26
N PHE A 122 -0.35 15.80 -16.16
CA PHE A 122 -0.75 14.47 -16.61
C PHE A 122 -0.91 13.50 -15.43
N LEU A 123 0.09 13.42 -14.54
CA LEU A 123 0.04 12.51 -13.39
C LEU A 123 -1.09 12.88 -12.43
N ASN A 124 -1.31 14.17 -12.18
CA ASN A 124 -2.39 14.62 -11.31
C ASN A 124 -3.76 14.27 -11.90
N ASN A 125 -3.98 14.53 -13.19
CA ASN A 125 -5.24 14.20 -13.86
C ASN A 125 -5.49 12.68 -13.82
N LEU A 126 -4.46 11.87 -14.07
CA LEU A 126 -4.54 10.42 -14.01
C LEU A 126 -4.87 9.90 -12.61
N LEU A 127 -4.21 10.42 -11.57
CA LEU A 127 -4.45 10.03 -10.18
C LEU A 127 -5.87 10.37 -9.74
N ARG A 128 -6.36 11.55 -10.11
CA ARG A 128 -7.72 11.96 -9.79
C ARG A 128 -8.75 11.07 -10.50
N LYS A 129 -8.54 10.73 -11.78
CA LYS A 129 -9.43 9.78 -12.49
C LYS A 129 -9.39 8.37 -11.91
N PHE A 130 -8.23 7.93 -11.42
CA PHE A 130 -8.13 6.68 -10.69
C PHE A 130 -8.93 6.71 -9.39
N GLU A 131 -8.90 7.81 -8.64
CA GLU A 131 -9.71 7.99 -7.44
C GLU A 131 -11.21 8.03 -7.77
N GLU A 132 -11.62 8.79 -8.78
CA GLU A 132 -13.01 8.83 -9.27
C GLU A 132 -13.50 7.42 -9.62
N TYR A 133 -12.72 6.67 -10.41
CA TYR A 133 -13.05 5.32 -10.80
C TYR A 133 -13.10 4.35 -9.62
N ALA A 134 -12.14 4.41 -8.68
CA ALA A 134 -12.11 3.53 -7.51
C ALA A 134 -13.36 3.67 -6.62
N ASN A 135 -14.05 4.81 -6.70
CA ASN A 135 -15.30 5.06 -5.97
C ASN A 135 -16.56 4.60 -6.70
N THR A 136 -16.46 4.17 -7.97
CA THR A 136 -17.57 3.57 -8.74
C THR A 136 -17.83 2.12 -8.29
N PRO A 137 -19.01 1.54 -8.55
CA PRO A 137 -19.25 0.10 -8.40
C PRO A 137 -18.23 -0.75 -9.19
N GLU A 138 -17.92 -0.34 -10.41
CA GLU A 138 -17.02 -1.04 -11.35
C GLU A 138 -15.56 -0.97 -10.91
N GLY A 139 -15.16 0.06 -10.15
CA GLY A 139 -13.83 0.26 -9.58
C GLY A 139 -13.69 -0.16 -8.11
N GLN A 140 -14.75 -0.66 -7.49
CA GLN A 140 -14.76 -1.04 -6.08
C GLN A 140 -13.70 -2.11 -5.77
N ARG A 141 -13.09 -1.97 -4.59
CA ARG A 141 -12.18 -2.95 -3.99
C ARG A 141 -12.55 -3.19 -2.53
N TYR A 142 -12.19 -4.36 -2.03
CA TYR A 142 -12.36 -4.72 -0.63
C TYR A 142 -11.01 -4.74 0.08
N GLU A 143 -11.01 -4.25 1.31
CA GLU A 143 -9.88 -4.31 2.22
C GLU A 143 -10.30 -4.97 3.54
N THR A 144 -9.34 -5.57 4.22
CA THR A 144 -9.59 -6.21 5.51
C THR A 144 -9.47 -5.18 6.62
N LEU A 145 -10.57 -4.88 7.30
CA LEU A 145 -10.57 -4.07 8.51
C LEU A 145 -10.32 -4.94 9.74
N TRP A 146 -9.14 -4.77 10.36
CA TRP A 146 -8.80 -5.46 11.61
C TRP A 146 -9.32 -4.68 12.82
N ARG A 147 -10.36 -5.19 13.48
CA ARG A 147 -10.83 -4.65 14.77
C ARG A 147 -10.15 -5.40 15.91
N ILE A 148 -9.07 -4.82 16.42
CA ILE A 148 -8.31 -5.40 17.53
C ILE A 148 -8.91 -4.90 18.85
N ASP A 149 -9.44 -5.82 19.65
CA ASP A 149 -9.85 -5.51 21.01
C ASP A 149 -8.61 -5.30 21.90
N ARG A 150 -8.45 -4.08 22.42
CA ARG A 150 -7.30 -3.70 23.25
C ARG A 150 -7.28 -4.46 24.57
N GLU A 151 -8.42 -4.89 25.11
CA GLU A 151 -8.49 -5.64 26.37
C GLU A 151 -7.99 -7.07 26.19
N LEU A 152 -8.29 -7.70 25.04
CA LEU A 152 -7.73 -9.01 24.66
C LEU A 152 -6.20 -8.95 24.45
N VAL A 153 -5.66 -7.82 23.97
CA VAL A 153 -4.22 -7.64 23.76
C VAL A 153 -3.46 -7.41 25.07
N LYS A 154 -4.02 -6.66 26.04
CA LYS A 154 -3.41 -6.42 27.36
C LYS A 154 -3.16 -7.72 28.12
N THR A 155 -4.14 -8.63 28.07
CA THR A 155 -4.11 -9.91 28.79
C THR A 155 -2.88 -10.77 28.41
N ARG A 156 -2.40 -10.68 27.16
CA ARG A 156 -1.25 -11.47 26.69
C ARG A 156 0.11 -10.79 26.96
N SER A 157 0.12 -9.46 27.00
CA SER A 157 1.32 -8.66 27.30
C SER A 157 1.78 -8.84 28.75
N GLU A 158 0.83 -8.83 29.69
CA GLU A 158 1.12 -8.89 31.12
C GLU A 158 1.69 -10.26 31.54
N LEU A 159 1.25 -11.36 30.93
CA LEU A 159 1.72 -12.71 31.27
C LEU A 159 3.18 -12.99 30.83
N SER A 160 3.66 -12.40 29.73
CA SER A 160 5.02 -12.68 29.22
C SER A 160 6.07 -11.67 29.65
N THR A 161 5.72 -10.38 29.81
CA THR A 161 6.71 -9.36 30.19
C THR A 161 6.97 -9.32 31.68
N LEU A 162 5.96 -9.56 32.52
CA LEU A 162 6.15 -9.61 33.98
C LEU A 162 7.05 -10.79 34.39
N SER A 163 6.82 -11.99 33.85
CA SER A 163 7.63 -13.17 34.20
C SER A 163 9.10 -13.08 33.78
N VAL A 164 9.40 -12.37 32.68
CA VAL A 164 10.79 -12.13 32.25
C VAL A 164 11.45 -11.05 33.09
N PHE A 165 10.72 -9.99 33.41
CA PHE A 165 11.24 -8.89 34.24
C PHE A 165 11.47 -9.36 35.69
N GLU A 166 10.56 -10.16 36.24
CA GLU A 166 10.71 -10.79 37.57
C GLU A 166 11.94 -11.70 37.61
N LYS A 167 12.14 -12.57 36.61
CA LYS A 167 13.34 -13.40 36.50
C LYS A 167 14.64 -12.60 36.36
N LEU A 168 14.61 -11.48 35.63
CA LEU A 168 15.76 -10.57 35.51
C LEU A 168 16.09 -9.90 36.85
N VAL A 169 15.07 -9.44 37.58
CA VAL A 169 15.23 -8.82 38.90
C VAL A 169 15.74 -9.84 39.93
N GLU A 170 15.28 -11.09 39.86
CA GLU A 170 15.74 -12.18 40.74
C GLU A 170 17.21 -12.53 40.45
N MET A 171 17.60 -12.68 39.19
CA MET A 171 19.00 -12.90 38.80
C MET A 171 19.92 -11.74 39.21
N GLN A 172 19.44 -10.50 39.16
CA GLN A 172 20.22 -9.33 39.56
C GLN A 172 20.46 -9.31 41.08
N LYS A 173 19.44 -9.65 41.88
CA LYS A 173 19.55 -9.80 43.34
C LYS A 173 20.50 -10.92 43.76
N GLU A 174 20.47 -12.06 43.07
CA GLU A 174 21.42 -13.17 43.30
C GLU A 174 22.86 -12.79 42.94
N THR A 175 23.03 -12.02 41.86
CA THR A 175 24.34 -11.54 41.41
C THR A 175 24.93 -10.54 42.41
N ASP A 176 24.12 -9.60 42.90
CA ASP A 176 24.55 -8.62 43.91
C ASP A 176 24.89 -9.27 45.25
N ALA A 177 24.10 -10.25 45.70
CA ALA A 177 24.38 -11.01 46.93
C ALA A 177 25.68 -11.82 46.84
N ASN A 178 25.95 -12.43 45.68
CA ASN A 178 27.19 -13.17 45.44
C ASN A 178 28.41 -12.24 45.29
N GLN A 179 28.26 -11.07 44.68
CA GLN A 179 29.33 -10.08 44.60
C GLN A 179 29.63 -9.46 45.96
N PHE A 180 28.63 -9.13 46.78
CA PHE A 180 28.84 -8.65 48.15
C PHE A 180 29.55 -9.68 49.04
N ARG A 181 29.19 -10.97 48.94
CA ARG A 181 29.91 -12.05 49.66
C ARG A 181 31.35 -12.21 49.19
N LYS A 182 31.61 -12.12 47.88
CA LYS A 182 32.97 -12.17 47.32
C LYS A 182 33.82 -10.98 47.78
N ILE A 183 33.24 -9.78 47.83
CA ILE A 183 33.92 -8.57 48.29
C ILE A 183 34.20 -8.67 49.80
N GLN A 184 33.23 -9.09 50.63
CA GLN A 184 33.46 -9.32 52.07
C GLN A 184 34.58 -10.33 52.34
N ALA A 185 34.62 -11.44 51.59
CA ALA A 185 35.68 -12.45 51.70
C ALA A 185 37.06 -11.94 51.24
N MET A 186 37.12 -10.92 50.37
CA MET A 186 38.36 -10.29 49.92
C MET A 186 38.80 -9.12 50.80
N THR A 187 37.88 -8.48 51.53
CA THR A 187 38.17 -7.35 52.44
C THR A 187 38.42 -7.76 53.89
N ASP A 188 38.41 -9.05 54.21
CA ASP A 188 38.81 -9.56 55.53
C ASP A 188 40.19 -10.26 55.49
N PRO A 189 41.31 -9.51 55.40
CA PRO A 189 42.64 -10.07 55.58
C PRO A 189 42.96 -10.13 57.08
N GLY A 190 42.69 -11.27 57.71
CA GLY A 190 43.41 -11.73 58.89
C GLY A 190 43.17 -10.97 60.19
N GLY A 191 42.07 -11.30 60.88
CA GLY A 191 41.93 -11.09 62.32
C GLY A 191 42.39 -12.31 63.12
N GLY A 192 43.64 -12.29 63.62
CA GLY A 192 43.99 -12.90 64.90
C GLY A 192 44.55 -14.32 64.89
N HIS A 193 45.79 -14.49 64.45
CA HIS A 193 46.67 -15.51 65.03
C HIS A 193 47.30 -14.93 66.31
N ARG A 194 46.87 -15.36 67.51
CA ARG A 194 47.72 -15.45 68.72
C ARG A 194 47.03 -16.11 69.93
N ALA A 195 47.76 -17.09 70.46
CA ALA A 195 47.93 -17.52 71.86
C ALA A 195 46.73 -18.16 72.58
N HIS A 196 46.78 -19.49 72.74
CA HIS A 196 47.36 -20.13 73.94
C HIS A 196 47.81 -21.56 73.61
#